data_AF-A0A098VT29-F1
#
_entry.id   AF-A0A098VT29-F1
#
_cell.length_a   1.000
_cell.length_b   1.000
_cell.length_c   1.000
_cell.angle_alpha   90.00
_cell.angle_beta   90.00
_cell.angle_gamma   90.00
#
_symmetry.space_group_name_H-M   'P 1'
#
loop_
_entity.id
_entity.type
_entity.pdbx_description
1 polymer ?
#
loop_
_entity_poly.entity_id
_entity_poly.type
_entity_poly.pdbx_seq_one_letter_code
_entity_poly.pdbx_strand_id
1 'polypeptide(L)'
;MFSAGSSFLVLFAIDRLFTFQCPTHIHADSENFKEQLPVSNPRKQDPFTSSGLRSKTSAMSMILALSLHSFLEGLGLGPIKMQTELFSYTVGLFSHKWLEAFALGVNVLNANFSLTTAIFLNFFYALLTPLGILIGMALVNGAFSSFSTIMISCVINGLSIGSFLFVCCIEMIPPEFTVIDRHIYPKYSLVCLGFLMMSLVAFFE
;
A
#
# COMPACT_ATOMS: atom_id res chain seq x y z
N MET A 1 6.49 19.11 3.61
CA MET A 1 7.28 18.35 4.60
C MET A 1 6.51 18.07 5.89
N PHE A 2 5.94 19.08 6.56
CA PHE A 2 5.13 18.86 7.77
C PHE A 2 3.94 17.90 7.56
N SER A 3 3.20 18.06 6.45
CA SER A 3 2.07 17.18 6.09
C SER A 3 2.46 15.72 5.86
N ALA A 4 3.64 15.47 5.29
CA ALA A 4 4.13 14.10 5.08
C ALA A 4 4.44 13.40 6.40
N GLY A 5 5.16 14.09 7.30
CA GLY A 5 5.44 13.57 8.64
C GLY A 5 4.17 13.34 9.45
N SER A 6 3.19 14.25 9.39
CA SER A 6 1.93 14.09 10.11
C SER A 6 1.11 12.91 9.58
N SER A 7 1.01 12.70 8.26
CA SER A 7 0.31 11.54 7.69
C SER A 7 0.96 10.23 8.11
N PHE A 8 2.28 10.15 8.01
CA PHE A 8 3.04 8.97 8.40
C PHE A 8 2.79 8.62 9.88
N LEU A 9 2.88 9.60 10.79
CA LEU A 9 2.67 9.39 12.22
C LEU A 9 1.23 9.00 12.56
N VAL A 10 0.24 9.59 11.89
CA VAL A 10 -1.17 9.23 12.08
C VAL A 10 -1.42 7.79 11.65
N LEU A 11 -0.95 7.39 10.46
CA LEU A 11 -1.10 6.02 9.99
C LEU A 11 -0.36 5.02 10.88
N PHE A 12 0.84 5.37 11.32
CA PHE A 12 1.59 4.56 12.28
C PHE A 12 0.84 4.41 13.60
N ALA A 13 0.25 5.49 14.14
CA ALA A 13 -0.54 5.43 15.36
C ALA A 13 -1.80 4.55 15.19
N ILE A 14 -2.48 4.67 14.06
CA ILE A 14 -3.65 3.84 13.72
C ILE A 14 -3.26 2.36 13.61
N ASP A 15 -2.20 2.04 12.88
CA ASP A 15 -1.71 0.66 12.75
C ASP A 15 -1.33 0.06 14.11
N ARG A 16 -0.66 0.83 14.95
CA ARG A 16 -0.36 0.42 16.33
C ARG A 16 -1.64 0.21 17.13
N LEU A 17 -2.64 1.07 17.02
CA LEU A 17 -3.93 0.88 17.69
C LEU A 17 -4.61 -0.42 17.23
N PHE A 18 -4.68 -0.68 15.92
CA PHE A 18 -5.24 -1.92 15.38
C PHE A 18 -4.49 -3.17 15.86
N THR A 19 -3.16 -3.08 15.93
CA THR A 19 -2.31 -4.17 16.41
C THR A 19 -2.45 -4.38 17.93
N PHE A 20 -2.64 -3.31 18.72
CA PHE A 20 -2.85 -3.41 20.18
C PHE A 20 -4.27 -3.90 20.55
N GLN A 21 -5.30 -3.55 19.76
CA GLN A 21 -6.67 -4.02 19.98
C GLN A 21 -6.83 -5.54 19.73
N CYS A 22 -5.87 -6.17 19.05
CA CYS A 22 -5.82 -7.61 18.88
C CYS A 22 -4.67 -8.17 19.73
N PRO A 23 -4.86 -8.36 21.06
CA PRO A 23 -3.90 -9.11 21.84
C PRO A 23 -3.78 -10.48 21.17
N THR A 24 -2.55 -10.85 20.90
CA THR A 24 -2.12 -12.18 20.47
C THR A 24 -2.89 -13.28 21.20
N HIS A 25 -4.00 -13.74 20.64
CA HIS A 25 -4.61 -15.03 21.00
C HIS A 25 -3.89 -16.19 20.29
N ILE A 26 -2.75 -15.93 19.63
CA ILE A 26 -1.86 -16.96 19.04
C ILE A 26 -0.81 -17.43 20.07
N HIS A 27 -1.12 -17.40 21.37
CA HIS A 27 -0.33 -18.12 22.38
C HIS A 27 -1.12 -19.22 23.10
N ALA A 28 -2.42 -19.39 22.83
CA ALA A 28 -3.23 -20.43 23.47
C ALA A 28 -3.62 -21.60 22.55
N ASP A 29 -3.45 -21.48 21.21
CA ASP A 29 -3.88 -22.54 20.27
C ASP A 29 -2.74 -23.36 19.66
N SER A 30 -1.48 -22.97 19.91
CA SER A 30 -0.31 -23.73 19.42
C SER A 30 -0.07 -25.04 20.16
N GLU A 31 -0.62 -25.21 21.37
CA GLU A 31 -0.48 -26.44 22.15
C GLU A 31 -1.52 -27.48 21.73
N ASN A 32 -2.73 -27.07 21.33
CA ASN A 32 -3.81 -28.00 20.95
C ASN A 32 -3.72 -28.45 19.48
N PHE A 33 -3.15 -27.63 18.58
CA PHE A 33 -3.02 -27.98 17.16
C PHE A 33 -1.79 -28.86 16.84
N LYS A 34 -0.81 -28.97 17.76
CA LYS A 34 0.36 -29.82 17.56
C LYS A 34 0.10 -31.32 17.78
N GLU A 35 -1.00 -31.69 18.44
CA GLU A 35 -1.25 -33.09 18.82
C GLU A 35 -2.08 -33.89 17.77
N GLN A 36 -2.61 -33.24 16.73
CA GLN A 36 -3.52 -33.91 15.76
C GLN A 36 -3.02 -33.96 14.30
N LEU A 37 -1.83 -33.44 13.98
CA LEU A 37 -1.30 -33.59 12.62
C LEU A 37 -0.49 -34.89 12.48
N PRO A 38 -0.89 -35.82 11.58
CA PRO A 38 -0.05 -36.96 11.26
C PRO A 38 1.23 -36.46 10.61
N VAL A 39 2.36 -37.00 11.07
CA VAL A 39 3.71 -36.76 10.52
C VAL A 39 3.70 -37.06 9.02
N SER A 40 3.50 -36.02 8.20
CA SER A 40 3.50 -36.12 6.75
C SER A 40 4.86 -35.71 6.20
N ASN A 41 5.62 -36.75 5.85
CA ASN A 41 6.73 -36.87 4.89
C ASN A 41 7.30 -35.57 4.26
N PRO A 42 8.62 -35.28 4.40
CA PRO A 42 9.25 -34.11 3.80
C PRO A 42 9.59 -34.39 2.33
N ARG A 43 8.62 -34.35 1.41
CA ARG A 43 8.95 -34.38 -0.03
C ARG A 43 7.90 -33.74 -0.94
N LYS A 44 8.07 -32.43 -1.09
CA LYS A 44 7.64 -31.47 -2.15
C LYS A 44 6.99 -30.25 -1.49
N GLN A 45 7.83 -29.35 -1.01
CA GLN A 45 7.44 -27.95 -0.90
C GLN A 45 7.61 -27.37 -2.29
N ASP A 46 6.50 -27.03 -2.94
CA ASP A 46 6.55 -26.29 -4.19
C ASP A 46 7.14 -24.90 -3.84
N PRO A 47 8.10 -24.37 -4.62
CA PRO A 47 8.78 -23.11 -4.27
C PRO A 47 7.85 -21.89 -4.25
N PHE A 48 6.60 -22.05 -4.70
CA PHE A 48 5.60 -21.00 -4.80
C PHE A 48 4.70 -20.90 -3.55
N THR A 49 4.72 -21.91 -2.67
CA THR A 49 3.77 -22.03 -1.55
C THR A 49 4.36 -21.63 -0.19
N SER A 50 5.62 -21.20 -0.14
CA SER A 50 6.26 -20.66 1.08
C SER A 50 6.14 -19.13 1.21
N SER A 51 5.16 -18.50 0.56
CA SER A 51 4.79 -17.12 0.89
C SER A 51 4.23 -17.11 2.31
N GLY A 52 4.97 -16.51 3.24
CA GLY A 52 4.62 -16.48 4.66
C GLY A 52 3.15 -16.10 4.88
N LEU A 53 2.43 -16.94 5.62
CA LEU A 53 1.02 -16.72 5.93
C LEU A 53 0.87 -15.34 6.59
N ARG A 54 0.25 -14.38 5.91
CA ARG A 54 0.07 -13.02 6.44
C ARG A 54 -1.14 -13.02 7.36
N SER A 55 -1.03 -12.35 8.51
CA SER A 55 -2.20 -12.19 9.38
C SER A 55 -3.26 -11.33 8.68
N LYS A 56 -4.54 -11.67 8.91
CA LYS A 56 -5.65 -10.87 8.37
C LYS A 56 -5.61 -9.42 8.82
N THR A 57 -5.09 -9.16 10.04
CA THR A 57 -4.94 -7.81 10.59
C THR A 57 -3.92 -6.99 9.81
N SER A 58 -2.73 -7.54 9.51
CA SER A 58 -1.71 -6.86 8.71
C SER A 58 -2.14 -6.68 7.25
N ALA A 59 -2.93 -7.62 6.72
CA ALA A 59 -3.50 -7.42 5.39
C ALA A 59 -4.52 -6.27 5.37
N MET A 60 -5.35 -6.15 6.41
CA MET A 60 -6.29 -5.04 6.58
C MET A 60 -5.58 -3.69 6.74
N SER A 61 -4.51 -3.60 7.53
CA SER A 61 -3.74 -2.35 7.68
C SER A 61 -3.14 -1.92 6.34
N MET A 62 -2.54 -2.84 5.58
CA MET A 62 -2.03 -2.57 4.24
C MET A 62 -3.13 -2.09 3.28
N ILE A 63 -4.31 -2.72 3.27
CA ILE A 63 -5.44 -2.28 2.42
C ILE A 63 -5.88 -0.88 2.79
N LEU A 64 -6.05 -0.58 4.08
CA LEU A 64 -6.48 0.74 4.55
C LEU A 64 -5.46 1.82 4.19
N ALA A 65 -4.17 1.54 4.39
CA ALA A 65 -3.11 2.48 4.11
C ALA A 65 -2.96 2.75 2.59
N LEU A 66 -2.96 1.71 1.75
CA LEU A 66 -2.95 1.85 0.29
C LEU A 66 -4.22 2.52 -0.23
N SER A 67 -5.37 2.26 0.39
CA SER A 67 -6.64 2.92 0.07
C SER A 67 -6.56 4.42 0.32
N LEU A 68 -6.08 4.83 1.50
CA LEU A 68 -5.87 6.24 1.82
C LEU A 68 -4.86 6.88 0.85
N HIS A 69 -3.73 6.22 0.59
CA HIS A 69 -2.73 6.70 -0.36
C HIS A 69 -3.35 6.94 -1.75
N SER A 70 -4.06 5.95 -2.29
CA SER A 70 -4.73 6.02 -3.59
C SER A 70 -5.77 7.14 -3.67
N PHE A 71 -6.50 7.39 -2.58
CA PHE A 71 -7.45 8.50 -2.49
C PHE A 71 -6.75 9.86 -2.50
N LEU A 72 -5.69 10.02 -1.70
CA LEU A 72 -4.91 11.27 -1.60
C LEU A 72 -4.17 11.59 -2.91
N GLU A 73 -3.64 10.58 -3.58
CA GLU A 73 -3.02 10.71 -4.89
C GLU A 73 -4.03 11.21 -5.94
N GLY A 74 -5.24 10.64 -5.97
CA GLY A 74 -6.31 11.12 -6.85
C GLY A 74 -6.74 12.56 -6.54
N LEU A 75 -6.82 12.92 -5.26
CA LEU A 75 -7.08 14.30 -4.83
C LEU A 75 -5.99 15.28 -5.30
N GLY A 76 -4.74 14.83 -5.39
CA GLY A 76 -3.62 15.62 -5.90
C GLY A 76 -3.68 15.86 -7.42
N LEU A 77 -4.16 14.86 -8.18
CA LEU A 77 -4.32 14.95 -9.64
C LEU A 77 -5.46 15.91 -10.04
N GLY A 78 -6.59 15.88 -9.33
CA GLY A 78 -7.82 16.58 -9.73
C GLY A 78 -7.67 18.10 -10.00
N PRO A 79 -6.90 18.85 -9.17
CA PRO A 79 -6.67 20.28 -9.38
C PRO A 79 -5.82 20.68 -10.60
N ILE A 80 -5.12 19.75 -11.25
CA ILE A 80 -4.19 20.07 -12.34
C ILE A 80 -4.97 20.50 -13.60
N LYS A 81 -4.68 21.70 -14.10
CA LYS A 81 -5.38 22.28 -15.27
C LYS A 81 -4.57 22.22 -16.57
N MET A 82 -3.24 22.21 -16.47
CA MET A 82 -2.37 22.23 -17.64
C MET A 82 -2.25 20.82 -18.22
N GLN A 83 -2.52 20.67 -19.51
CA GLN A 83 -2.54 19.35 -20.15
C GLN A 83 -1.18 18.65 -20.12
N THR A 84 -0.07 19.40 -20.25
CA THR A 84 1.29 18.85 -20.18
C THR A 84 1.62 18.34 -18.77
N GLU A 85 1.29 19.12 -17.73
CA GLU A 85 1.47 18.73 -16.32
C GLU A 85 0.59 17.52 -15.96
N LEU A 86 -0.66 17.50 -16.43
CA LEU A 86 -1.56 16.37 -16.23
C LEU A 86 -1.04 15.10 -16.89
N PHE A 87 -0.49 15.22 -18.11
CA PHE A 87 0.07 14.08 -18.83
C PHE A 87 1.29 13.51 -18.10
N SER A 88 2.23 14.36 -17.70
CA SER A 88 3.38 13.98 -16.86
C SER A 88 2.91 13.25 -15.59
N TYR A 89 2.04 13.88 -14.79
CA TYR A 89 1.53 13.29 -13.55
C TYR A 89 0.85 11.94 -13.79
N THR A 90 0.06 11.83 -14.85
CA THR A 90 -0.65 10.60 -15.20
C THR A 90 0.32 9.48 -15.56
N VAL A 91 1.42 9.77 -16.28
CA VAL A 91 2.46 8.78 -16.57
C VAL A 91 3.12 8.29 -15.28
N GLY A 92 3.46 9.20 -14.37
CA GLY A 92 3.98 8.88 -13.03
C GLY A 92 3.05 7.97 -12.24
N LEU A 93 1.78 8.38 -12.10
CA LEU A 93 0.69 7.61 -11.48
C LEU A 93 0.57 6.21 -12.09
N PHE A 94 0.39 6.11 -13.41
CA PHE A 94 0.23 4.82 -14.07
C PHE A 94 1.45 3.92 -13.94
N SER A 95 2.67 4.47 -13.86
CA SER A 95 3.89 3.66 -13.75
C SER A 95 3.91 2.76 -12.52
N HIS A 96 3.30 3.20 -11.41
CA HIS A 96 3.29 2.47 -10.15
C HIS A 96 1.90 1.95 -9.73
N LYS A 97 0.81 2.44 -10.32
CA LYS A 97 -0.54 2.06 -9.89
C LYS A 97 -0.86 0.57 -10.04
N TRP A 98 -0.41 -0.03 -11.13
CA TRP A 98 -0.61 -1.46 -11.37
C TRP A 98 0.24 -2.32 -10.44
N LEU A 99 1.44 -1.85 -10.05
CA LEU A 99 2.32 -2.52 -9.10
C LEU A 99 1.70 -2.52 -7.70
N GLU A 100 1.13 -1.39 -7.28
CA GLU A 100 0.40 -1.29 -6.01
C GLU A 100 -0.80 -2.25 -5.98
N ALA A 101 -1.63 -2.25 -7.03
CA ALA A 101 -2.78 -3.14 -7.14
C ALA A 101 -2.36 -4.62 -7.12
N PHE A 102 -1.26 -4.96 -7.80
CA PHE A 102 -0.71 -6.31 -7.79
C PHE A 102 -0.23 -6.73 -6.40
N ALA A 103 0.56 -5.87 -5.73
CA ALA A 103 1.05 -6.11 -4.38
C ALA A 103 -0.11 -6.29 -3.38
N LEU A 104 -1.15 -5.46 -3.50
CA LEU A 104 -2.38 -5.58 -2.72
C LEU A 104 -3.08 -6.92 -2.96
N GLY A 105 -3.22 -7.33 -4.23
CA GLY A 105 -3.82 -8.61 -4.60
C GLY A 105 -3.08 -9.80 -3.99
N VAL A 106 -1.75 -9.84 -4.12
CA VAL A 106 -0.89 -10.87 -3.50
C VAL A 106 -1.04 -10.88 -1.98
N ASN A 107 -1.04 -9.71 -1.35
CA ASN A 107 -1.21 -9.57 0.09
C ASN A 107 -2.54 -10.16 0.59
N VAL A 108 -3.64 -9.87 -0.11
CA VAL A 108 -4.98 -10.38 0.23
C VAL A 108 -5.06 -11.90 0.04
N LEU A 109 -4.46 -12.43 -1.02
CA LEU A 109 -4.38 -13.88 -1.25
C LEU A 109 -3.59 -14.59 -0.14
N ASN A 110 -2.44 -14.03 0.27
CA ASN A 110 -1.59 -14.58 1.33
C ASN A 110 -2.26 -14.55 2.72
N ALA A 111 -3.26 -13.69 2.92
CA ALA A 111 -4.02 -13.59 4.17
C ALA A 111 -5.25 -14.52 4.24
N ASN A 112 -5.43 -15.41 3.26
CA ASN A 112 -6.53 -16.38 3.19
C ASN A 112 -7.92 -15.71 3.29
N PHE A 113 -8.11 -14.57 2.62
CA PHE A 113 -9.45 -14.03 2.40
C PHE A 113 -10.21 -14.88 1.36
N SER A 114 -11.55 -14.88 1.46
CA SER A 114 -12.36 -15.49 0.41
C SER A 114 -12.16 -14.73 -0.91
N LEU A 115 -12.23 -15.42 -2.05
CA LEU A 115 -12.06 -14.79 -3.37
C LEU A 115 -13.03 -13.62 -3.57
N THR A 116 -14.28 -13.76 -3.12
CA THR A 116 -15.29 -12.70 -3.17
C THR A 116 -14.85 -11.48 -2.36
N THR A 117 -14.34 -11.69 -1.14
CA THR A 117 -13.81 -10.59 -0.31
C THR A 117 -12.60 -9.95 -0.98
N ALA A 118 -11.71 -10.74 -1.59
CA ALA A 118 -10.53 -10.22 -2.25
C ALA A 118 -10.87 -9.32 -3.45
N ILE A 119 -11.81 -9.77 -4.29
CA ILE A 119 -12.31 -8.99 -5.42
C ILE A 119 -12.96 -7.69 -4.92
N PHE A 120 -13.80 -7.76 -3.89
CA PHE A 120 -14.45 -6.58 -3.33
C PHE A 120 -13.45 -5.55 -2.78
N LEU A 121 -12.44 -5.99 -2.03
CA LEU A 121 -11.40 -5.11 -1.47
C LEU A 121 -10.55 -4.46 -2.58
N ASN A 122 -10.17 -5.22 -3.60
CA ASN A 122 -9.40 -4.69 -4.72
C ASN A 122 -10.23 -3.72 -5.57
N PHE A 123 -11.51 -4.02 -5.78
CA PHE A 123 -12.44 -3.11 -6.43
C PHE A 123 -12.63 -1.81 -5.65
N PHE A 124 -12.77 -1.90 -4.32
CA PHE A 124 -12.84 -0.73 -3.46
C PHE A 124 -11.59 0.14 -3.59
N TYR A 125 -10.39 -0.45 -3.51
CA TYR A 125 -9.13 0.28 -3.72
C TYR A 125 -9.09 0.98 -5.10
N ALA A 126 -9.53 0.29 -6.16
CA ALA A 126 -9.56 0.85 -7.51
C ALA A 126 -10.51 2.04 -7.67
N LEU A 127 -11.59 2.10 -6.90
CA LEU A 127 -12.53 3.22 -6.90
C LEU A 127 -12.00 4.49 -6.20
N LEU A 128 -11.00 4.36 -5.33
CA LEU A 128 -10.54 5.49 -4.54
C LEU A 128 -9.77 6.53 -5.36
N THR A 129 -9.02 6.12 -6.38
CA THR A 129 -8.35 7.06 -7.29
C THR A 129 -9.36 7.93 -8.06
N PRO A 130 -10.34 7.37 -8.81
CA PRO A 130 -11.33 8.20 -9.51
C PRO A 130 -12.20 9.02 -8.56
N LEU A 131 -12.52 8.50 -7.37
CA LEU A 131 -13.23 9.28 -6.35
C LEU A 131 -12.39 10.46 -5.86
N GLY A 132 -11.10 10.25 -5.61
CA GLY A 132 -10.15 11.31 -5.25
C GLY A 132 -10.06 12.37 -6.34
N ILE A 133 -9.95 11.97 -7.60
CA ILE A 133 -9.92 12.90 -8.75
C ILE A 133 -11.19 13.75 -8.79
N LEU A 134 -12.36 13.11 -8.68
CA LEU A 134 -13.66 13.81 -8.71
C LEU A 134 -13.75 14.87 -7.61
N ILE A 135 -13.38 14.52 -6.39
CA ILE A 135 -13.39 15.44 -5.25
C ILE A 135 -12.32 16.52 -5.41
N GLY A 136 -11.13 16.19 -5.92
CA GLY A 136 -10.05 17.14 -6.19
C GLY A 136 -10.44 18.18 -7.23
N MET A 137 -11.15 17.76 -8.29
CA MET A 137 -11.72 18.66 -9.29
C MET A 137 -12.79 19.59 -8.69
N ALA A 138 -13.68 19.05 -7.85
CA ALA A 138 -14.70 19.84 -7.18
C ALA A 138 -14.08 20.93 -6.27
N LEU A 139 -12.94 20.63 -5.65
CA LEU A 139 -12.20 21.57 -4.80
C LEU A 139 -11.78 22.83 -5.57
N VAL A 140 -11.39 22.72 -6.83
CA VAL A 140 -10.95 23.87 -7.64
C VAL A 140 -12.13 24.69 -8.17
N ASN A 141 -13.31 24.08 -8.31
CA ASN A 141 -14.52 24.78 -8.73
C ASN A 141 -15.15 25.63 -7.61
N GLY A 142 -14.75 25.43 -6.35
CA GLY A 142 -15.31 26.10 -5.17
C GLY A 142 -14.95 27.58 -4.95
N ALA A 143 -14.56 28.31 -6.00
CA ALA A 143 -14.16 29.72 -5.93
C ALA A 143 -13.00 30.03 -4.95
N PHE A 144 -12.09 29.07 -4.73
CA PHE A 144 -10.87 29.33 -3.97
C PHE A 144 -9.91 30.22 -4.76
N SER A 145 -9.12 31.04 -4.04
CA SER A 145 -8.02 31.77 -4.66
C SER A 145 -6.96 30.81 -5.20
N SER A 146 -6.23 31.22 -6.23
CA SER A 146 -5.13 30.42 -6.81
C SER A 146 -4.09 30.01 -5.76
N PHE A 147 -3.80 30.92 -4.82
CA PHE A 147 -2.88 30.65 -3.71
C PHE A 147 -3.39 29.55 -2.78
N SER A 148 -4.68 29.59 -2.41
CA SER A 148 -5.28 28.57 -1.54
C SER A 148 -5.29 27.19 -2.22
N THR A 149 -5.56 27.14 -3.53
CA THR A 149 -5.58 25.88 -4.27
C THR A 149 -4.20 25.22 -4.26
N ILE A 150 -3.14 26.00 -4.53
CA ILE A 150 -1.75 25.51 -4.50
C ILE A 150 -1.40 24.98 -3.10
N MET A 151 -1.73 25.72 -2.04
CA MET A 151 -1.46 25.27 -0.67
C MET A 151 -2.16 23.93 -0.35
N ILE A 152 -3.41 23.78 -0.76
CA ILE A 152 -4.16 22.53 -0.52
C ILE A 152 -3.53 21.38 -1.31
N SER A 153 -3.18 21.58 -2.59
CA SER A 153 -2.47 20.57 -3.39
C SER A 153 -1.14 20.16 -2.77
N CYS A 154 -0.34 21.11 -2.25
CA CYS A 154 0.90 20.80 -1.54
C CYS A 154 0.66 19.99 -0.26
N VAL A 155 -0.40 20.28 0.48
CA VAL A 155 -0.76 19.52 1.69
C VAL A 155 -1.19 18.10 1.30
N ILE A 156 -2.09 17.95 0.33
CA ILE A 156 -2.60 16.65 -0.15
C ILE A 156 -1.46 15.80 -0.69
N ASN A 157 -0.60 16.35 -1.54
CA ASN A 157 0.54 15.61 -2.08
C ASN A 157 1.52 15.21 -0.96
N GLY A 158 1.78 16.12 -0.01
CA GLY A 158 2.57 15.77 1.17
C GLY A 158 1.96 14.64 2.00
N LEU A 159 0.64 14.65 2.24
CA LEU A 159 -0.06 13.55 2.91
C LEU A 159 0.07 12.24 2.10
N SER A 160 -0.05 12.30 0.77
CA SER A 160 0.10 11.15 -0.12
C SER A 160 1.50 10.52 -0.02
N ILE A 161 2.56 11.34 -0.04
CA ILE A 161 3.94 10.86 0.12
C ILE A 161 4.15 10.25 1.51
N GLY A 162 3.60 10.86 2.55
CA GLY A 162 3.68 10.33 3.92
C GLY A 162 3.01 8.97 4.08
N SER A 163 1.84 8.79 3.47
CA SER A 163 1.13 7.51 3.50
C SER A 163 1.83 6.43 2.67
N PHE A 164 2.40 6.78 1.50
CA PHE A 164 3.22 5.87 0.71
C PHE A 164 4.44 5.37 1.48
N LEU A 165 5.17 6.27 2.14
CA LEU A 165 6.31 5.90 2.97
C LEU A 165 5.93 4.97 4.11
N PHE A 166 4.76 5.18 4.74
CA PHE A 166 4.24 4.25 5.73
C PHE A 166 3.98 2.87 5.13
N VAL A 167 3.27 2.79 4.00
CA VAL A 167 2.98 1.53 3.30
C VAL A 167 4.28 0.81 2.94
N CYS A 168 5.24 1.48 2.30
CA CYS A 168 6.48 0.86 1.87
C CYS A 168 7.32 0.39 3.07
N CYS A 169 7.59 1.27 4.03
CA CYS A 169 8.57 1.01 5.08
C CYS A 169 8.03 0.16 6.23
N ILE A 170 6.71 0.12 6.46
CA ILE A 170 6.11 -0.60 7.60
C ILE A 170 5.33 -1.83 7.12
N GLU A 171 4.53 -1.70 6.07
CA GLU A 171 3.60 -2.75 5.64
C GLU A 171 4.13 -3.65 4.52
N MET A 172 4.95 -3.12 3.61
CA MET A 172 5.37 -3.86 2.41
C MET A 172 6.75 -4.49 2.58
N ILE A 173 7.77 -3.69 2.94
CA ILE A 173 9.16 -4.15 2.99
C ILE A 173 9.41 -5.09 4.18
N PRO A 174 9.15 -4.72 5.44
CA PRO A 174 9.63 -5.52 6.58
C PRO A 174 9.16 -6.98 6.58
N PRO A 175 7.88 -7.30 6.31
CA PRO A 175 7.42 -8.69 6.32
C PRO A 175 8.20 -9.60 5.38
N GLU A 176 8.63 -9.09 4.22
CA GLU A 176 9.33 -9.87 3.19
C GLU A 176 10.79 -10.18 3.54
N PHE A 177 11.39 -9.40 4.44
CA PHE A 177 12.78 -9.56 4.89
C PHE A 177 12.90 -10.20 6.29
N THR A 178 11.79 -10.66 6.88
CA THR A 178 11.81 -11.32 8.20
C THR A 178 12.42 -12.73 8.16
N VAL A 179 12.32 -13.41 7.02
CA VAL A 179 12.90 -14.75 6.83
C VAL A 179 14.20 -14.63 6.03
N ILE A 180 15.32 -14.95 6.67
CA ILE A 180 16.63 -14.97 6.03
C ILE A 180 16.75 -16.26 5.20
N ASP A 181 16.43 -16.17 3.92
CA ASP A 181 16.52 -17.26 2.95
C ASP A 181 17.70 -17.04 1.97
N ARG A 182 18.00 -18.07 1.15
CA ARG A 182 19.03 -18.00 0.10
C ARG A 182 18.70 -16.95 -0.98
N HIS A 183 17.46 -16.48 -1.04
CA HIS A 183 16.95 -15.54 -2.03
C HIS A 183 16.92 -14.08 -1.50
N ILE A 184 17.54 -13.79 -0.36
CA ILE A 184 17.60 -12.43 0.19
C ILE A 184 18.32 -11.42 -0.72
N TYR A 185 19.42 -11.83 -1.37
CA TYR A 185 20.16 -10.97 -2.31
C TYR A 185 19.33 -10.58 -3.56
N PRO A 186 18.65 -11.51 -4.26
CA PRO A 186 17.76 -11.12 -5.35
C PRO A 186 16.57 -10.27 -4.89
N LYS A 187 16.04 -10.46 -3.67
CA LYS A 187 14.99 -9.57 -3.12
C LYS A 187 15.48 -8.11 -3.00
N TYR A 188 16.68 -7.90 -2.44
CA TYR A 188 17.27 -6.55 -2.40
C TYR A 188 17.50 -5.99 -3.80
N SER A 189 18.01 -6.80 -4.73
CA SER A 189 18.20 -6.37 -6.11
C SER A 189 16.89 -5.94 -6.78
N LEU A 190 15.78 -6.62 -6.51
CA LEU A 190 14.45 -6.27 -7.03
C LEU A 190 13.93 -4.95 -6.45
N VAL A 191 14.13 -4.71 -5.15
CA VAL A 191 13.77 -3.42 -4.51
C VAL A 191 14.59 -2.27 -5.10
N CYS A 192 15.92 -2.45 -5.23
CA CYS A 192 16.78 -1.45 -5.86
C CYS A 192 16.39 -1.20 -7.32
N LEU A 193 16.10 -2.26 -8.08
CA LEU A 193 15.66 -2.15 -9.47
C LEU A 193 14.33 -1.39 -9.58
N GLY A 194 13.36 -1.67 -8.71
CA GLY A 194 12.08 -0.95 -8.66
C GLY A 194 12.27 0.54 -8.34
N PHE A 195 13.13 0.86 -7.37
CA PHE A 195 13.47 2.25 -7.05
C PHE A 195 14.13 2.97 -8.23
N LEU A 196 15.08 2.32 -8.92
CA LEU A 196 15.73 2.88 -10.10
C LEU A 196 14.73 3.09 -11.26
N MET A 197 13.81 2.15 -11.49
CA MET A 197 12.74 2.29 -12.47
C MET A 197 11.86 3.51 -12.19
N MET A 198 11.39 3.68 -10.94
CA MET A 198 10.58 4.85 -10.57
C MET A 198 11.39 6.15 -10.64
N SER A 199 12.67 6.12 -10.25
CA SER A 199 13.55 7.28 -10.38
C SER A 199 13.72 7.70 -11.84
N LEU A 200 13.81 6.75 -12.78
CA LEU A 200 13.88 7.06 -14.21
C LEU A 200 12.59 7.72 -14.69
N VAL A 201 11.42 7.20 -14.31
CA VAL A 201 10.13 7.83 -14.65
C VAL A 201 10.09 9.27 -14.15
N ALA A 202 10.52 9.51 -12.91
CA ALA A 202 10.57 10.84 -12.31
C ALA A 202 11.55 11.82 -13.02
N PHE A 203 12.51 11.33 -13.82
CA PHE A 203 13.35 12.20 -14.65
C PHE A 203 12.66 12.63 -15.96
N PHE A 204 11.68 11.85 -16.42
CA PHE A 204 10.92 12.14 -17.64
C PHE A 204 9.60 12.87 -17.37
N GLU A 205 9.18 12.92 -16.11
CA GLU A 205 7.99 13.61 -15.62
C GLU A 205 8.25 15.11 -15.39
#